data_AF-A2BMH1-F1
#
_entry.id   AF-A2BMH1-F1
#
_cell.length_a   1.000
_cell.length_b   1.000
_cell.length_c   1.000
_cell.angle_alpha   90.00
_cell.angle_beta   90.00
_cell.angle_gamma   90.00
#
_symmetry.space_group_name_H-M   'P 1'
#
loop_
_entity.id
_entity.type
_entity.pdbx_description
1 polymer ?
#
loop_
_entity_poly.entity_id
_entity_poly.type
_entity_poly.pdbx_seq_one_letter_code
_entity_poly.pdbx_strand_id
1 'polypeptide(L)'
;MKPLYLLILAALIGAAIGFAVVLYNSHSWESDMSGASSEASSPPNISIPEGRYVVILGSLGCPHCRALKAFFEDKLPGVALFCSIDARDSTCARAFASLVTARITMGVPTSVVCDNSSRRVVAIVLGEYGDVAGWRQLLNLSPAQRIPVYTGSSIVGYVEPRDHTEFYKLLCLDTLQDAERLG
;
A
#
# COMPACT_ATOMS: atom_id res chain seq x y z
N MET A 1 -56.38 -25.57 23.23
CA MET A 1 -55.30 -24.79 23.89
C MET A 1 -54.12 -24.71 22.93
N LYS A 2 -53.83 -23.52 22.37
CA LYS A 2 -52.54 -23.13 21.77
C LYS A 2 -51.65 -22.61 22.92
N PRO A 3 -50.30 -22.67 22.92
CA PRO A 3 -49.41 -22.12 21.87
C PRO A 3 -48.08 -22.93 21.73
N LEU A 4 -46.94 -22.54 21.13
CA LEU A 4 -46.40 -21.29 20.59
C LEU A 4 -45.24 -21.68 19.62
N TYR A 5 -45.19 -21.03 18.46
CA TYR A 5 -44.09 -21.07 17.51
C TYR A 5 -42.85 -20.34 18.06
N LEU A 6 -41.64 -20.85 17.79
CA LEU A 6 -40.46 -19.98 17.62
C LEU A 6 -39.44 -20.64 16.67
N LEU A 7 -39.66 -20.39 15.37
CA LEU A 7 -38.70 -20.59 14.30
C LEU A 7 -37.79 -19.36 14.28
N ILE A 8 -36.54 -19.49 14.73
CA ILE A 8 -35.52 -18.46 14.51
C ILE A 8 -34.84 -18.77 13.18
N LEU A 9 -35.27 -18.06 12.14
CA LEU A 9 -34.62 -17.99 10.85
C LEU A 9 -33.31 -17.18 11.01
N ALA A 10 -32.17 -17.83 10.87
CA ALA A 10 -30.89 -17.15 10.72
C ALA A 10 -30.78 -16.63 9.27
N ALA A 11 -30.98 -15.33 9.07
CA ALA A 11 -30.71 -14.66 7.80
C ALA A 11 -29.21 -14.38 7.66
N LEU A 12 -28.48 -15.29 7.02
CA LEU A 12 -27.13 -15.06 6.51
C LEU A 12 -27.20 -14.23 5.23
N ILE A 13 -27.12 -12.91 5.35
CA ILE A 13 -26.90 -12.03 4.21
C ILE A 13 -25.41 -11.99 3.94
N GLY A 14 -24.95 -12.89 3.07
CA GLY A 14 -23.62 -12.83 2.46
C GLY A 14 -23.57 -11.68 1.47
N ALA A 15 -23.04 -10.53 1.89
CA ALA A 15 -22.68 -9.45 0.98
C ALA A 15 -21.42 -9.88 0.20
N ALA A 16 -21.63 -10.39 -1.01
CA ALA A 16 -20.55 -10.65 -1.96
C ALA A 16 -19.96 -9.31 -2.43
N ILE A 17 -18.84 -8.92 -1.82
CA ILE A 17 -18.06 -7.76 -2.26
C ILE A 17 -17.24 -8.18 -3.49
N GLY A 18 -17.85 -8.10 -4.67
CA GLY A 18 -17.14 -8.27 -5.94
C GLY A 18 -16.29 -7.04 -6.25
N PHE A 19 -14.97 -7.18 -6.23
CA PHE A 19 -14.05 -6.21 -6.83
C PHE A 19 -13.66 -6.71 -8.23
N ALA A 20 -13.80 -5.85 -9.23
CA ALA A 20 -13.32 -6.11 -10.58
C ALA A 20 -11.87 -5.62 -10.68
N VAL A 21 -10.93 -6.53 -10.94
CA VAL A 21 -9.54 -6.21 -11.27
C VAL A 21 -9.41 -6.25 -12.78
N VAL A 22 -9.13 -5.10 -13.40
CA VAL A 22 -8.85 -5.00 -14.84
C VAL A 22 -7.33 -5.03 -15.04
N LEU A 23 -6.81 -6.15 -15.55
CA LEU A 23 -5.41 -6.30 -15.95
C LEU A 23 -5.25 -5.83 -17.41
N TYR A 24 -4.43 -4.79 -17.63
CA TYR A 24 -4.05 -4.34 -18.97
C TYR A 24 -2.65 -4.85 -19.32
N ASN A 25 -2.52 -5.40 -20.52
CA ASN A 25 -1.29 -5.96 -21.07
C ASN A 25 -0.49 -4.86 -21.78
N SER A 26 0.75 -4.61 -21.38
CA SER A 26 1.61 -3.55 -21.95
C SER A 26 2.46 -4.07 -23.10
N HIS A 27 2.31 -3.46 -24.28
CA HIS A 27 3.21 -3.64 -25.43
C HIS A 27 4.63 -3.16 -25.12
N SER A 28 5.65 -3.95 -25.48
CA SER A 28 7.08 -3.59 -25.39
C SER A 28 7.51 -2.78 -26.61
N TRP A 29 8.27 -1.71 -26.37
CA TRP A 29 8.89 -0.90 -27.42
C TRP A 29 10.39 -0.93 -27.13
N GLU A 30 11.16 -1.58 -28.02
CA GLU A 30 12.62 -1.46 -28.05
C GLU A 30 12.98 -0.23 -28.89
N SER A 31 13.83 0.63 -28.36
CA SER A 31 14.50 1.68 -29.13
C SER A 31 15.89 1.92 -28.58
N ASP A 32 16.86 1.80 -29.48
CA ASP A 32 18.28 2.00 -29.29
C ASP A 32 18.63 3.35 -28.64
N MET A 33 19.61 3.34 -27.74
CA MET A 33 20.26 4.54 -27.24
C MET A 33 21.78 4.35 -27.25
N SER A 34 22.42 4.93 -28.26
CA SER A 34 23.87 5.11 -28.33
C SER A 34 24.24 6.55 -27.97
N GLY A 35 25.09 6.71 -26.95
CA GLY A 35 25.97 7.87 -26.81
C GLY A 35 25.39 9.10 -26.11
N ALA A 36 25.54 9.18 -24.78
CA ALA A 36 25.60 10.45 -24.07
C ALA A 36 26.59 10.37 -22.90
N SER A 37 27.61 11.23 -22.98
CA SER A 37 28.64 11.48 -21.99
C SER A 37 28.05 11.95 -20.65
N SER A 38 28.51 11.32 -19.57
CA SER A 38 27.98 11.45 -18.21
C SER A 38 28.55 12.68 -17.49
N GLU A 39 27.86 13.82 -17.60
CA GLU A 39 27.99 14.87 -16.59
C GLU A 39 27.14 14.48 -15.39
N ALA A 40 27.80 14.12 -14.29
CA ALA A 40 27.17 13.80 -13.01
C ALA A 40 26.54 15.05 -12.40
N SER A 41 25.36 15.44 -12.91
CA SER A 41 24.48 16.38 -12.24
C SER A 41 24.05 15.77 -10.91
N SER A 42 24.34 16.46 -9.82
CA SER A 42 23.88 16.03 -8.50
C SER A 42 22.36 15.88 -8.54
N PRO A 43 21.80 14.75 -8.06
CA PRO A 43 20.37 14.50 -8.17
C PRO A 43 19.60 15.63 -7.49
N PRO A 44 18.52 16.14 -8.11
CA PRO A 44 17.73 17.20 -7.52
C PRO A 44 17.30 16.80 -6.11
N ASN A 45 17.47 17.71 -5.16
CA ASN A 45 16.99 17.53 -3.79
C ASN A 45 15.46 17.66 -3.79
N ILE A 46 14.77 16.57 -4.12
CA ILE A 46 13.31 16.51 -4.16
C ILE A 46 12.81 16.51 -2.71
N SER A 47 12.23 17.63 -2.28
CA SER A 47 11.50 17.72 -1.01
C SER A 47 10.27 16.81 -1.04
N ILE A 48 10.06 16.04 0.02
CA ILE A 48 8.86 15.21 0.18
C ILE A 48 7.68 16.14 0.51
N PRO A 49 6.53 16.04 -0.17
CA PRO A 49 5.39 16.90 0.13
C PRO A 49 4.91 16.72 1.58
N GLU A 50 4.46 17.81 2.20
CA GLU A 50 3.92 17.75 3.56
C GLU A 50 2.71 16.82 3.63
N GLY A 51 2.64 16.00 4.69
CA GLY A 51 1.56 15.02 4.88
C GLY A 51 1.72 13.73 4.05
N ARG A 52 2.87 13.52 3.39
CA ARG A 52 3.21 12.27 2.70
C ARG A 52 4.01 11.33 3.57
N TYR A 53 3.51 10.11 3.66
CA TYR A 53 4.14 9.05 4.45
C TYR A 53 3.83 7.68 3.86
N VAL A 54 4.58 6.68 4.32
CA VAL A 54 4.45 5.28 3.91
C VAL A 54 4.08 4.42 5.11
N VAL A 55 3.06 3.58 4.97
CA VAL A 55 2.79 2.50 5.93
C VAL A 55 3.31 1.19 5.36
N ILE A 56 4.26 0.56 6.04
CA ILE A 56 4.82 -0.74 5.66
C ILE A 56 4.08 -1.82 6.44
N LEU A 57 3.20 -2.56 5.78
CA LEU A 57 2.55 -3.75 6.33
C LEU A 57 3.53 -4.92 6.23
N GLY A 58 3.99 -5.44 7.37
CA GLY A 58 5.02 -6.47 7.39
C GLY A 58 5.09 -7.27 8.69
N SER A 59 5.96 -8.28 8.70
CA SER A 59 6.29 -9.07 9.89
C SER A 59 7.77 -8.85 10.24
N LEU A 60 8.10 -8.70 11.52
CA LEU A 60 9.50 -8.61 11.95
C LEU A 60 10.25 -9.93 11.74
N GLY A 61 9.55 -11.06 11.60
CA GLY A 61 10.14 -12.35 11.21
C GLY A 61 10.62 -12.38 9.76
N CYS A 62 10.07 -11.53 8.89
CA CYS A 62 10.41 -11.49 7.46
C CYS A 62 11.71 -10.68 7.20
N PRO A 63 12.77 -11.29 6.62
CA PRO A 63 14.01 -10.58 6.30
C PRO A 63 13.81 -9.38 5.36
N HIS A 64 12.99 -9.52 4.32
CA HIS A 64 12.68 -8.45 3.38
C HIS A 64 11.93 -7.28 4.02
N CYS A 65 11.07 -7.55 5.01
CA CYS A 65 10.40 -6.50 5.79
C CYS A 65 11.40 -5.70 6.63
N ARG A 66 12.34 -6.39 7.29
CA ARG A 66 13.39 -5.73 8.07
C ARG A 66 14.34 -4.91 7.20
N ALA A 67 14.73 -5.45 6.04
CA ALA A 67 15.55 -4.74 5.07
C ALA A 67 14.87 -3.46 4.58
N LEU A 68 13.59 -3.52 4.23
CA LEU A 68 12.83 -2.35 3.82
C LEU A 68 12.66 -1.32 4.94
N LYS A 69 12.39 -1.76 6.18
CA LYS A 69 12.33 -0.87 7.35
C LYS A 69 13.66 -0.13 7.54
N ALA A 70 14.77 -0.86 7.55
CA ALA A 70 16.11 -0.29 7.71
C ALA A 70 16.47 0.67 6.55
N PHE A 71 16.05 0.36 5.33
CA PHE A 71 16.22 1.24 4.18
C PHE A 71 15.54 2.60 4.41
N PHE A 72 14.29 2.63 4.90
CA PHE A 72 13.61 3.89 5.19
C PHE A 72 14.24 4.63 6.36
N GLU A 73 14.64 3.95 7.43
CA GLU A 73 15.32 4.57 8.56
C GLU A 73 16.63 5.26 8.16
N ASP A 74 17.40 4.64 7.26
CA ASP A 74 18.69 5.17 6.80
C ASP A 74 18.52 6.23 5.69
N LYS A 75 17.72 5.94 4.66
CA LYS A 75 17.67 6.75 3.43
C LYS A 75 16.57 7.80 3.42
N LEU A 76 15.48 7.59 4.16
CA LEU A 76 14.27 8.41 4.15
C LEU A 76 13.67 8.52 5.57
N PRO A 77 14.44 9.03 6.55
CA PRO A 77 14.04 8.98 7.96
C PRO A 77 12.74 9.74 8.22
N GLY A 78 11.86 9.14 9.03
CA GLY A 78 10.57 9.72 9.41
C GLY A 78 9.48 9.65 8.32
N VAL A 79 9.79 9.10 7.13
CA VAL A 79 8.84 9.02 6.02
C VAL A 79 7.98 7.77 6.11
N ALA A 80 8.49 6.67 6.67
CA ALA A 80 7.80 5.40 6.75
C ALA A 80 7.60 4.93 8.19
N LEU A 81 6.50 4.22 8.37
CA LEU A 81 6.09 3.61 9.63
C LEU A 81 5.88 2.12 9.41
N PHE A 82 6.45 1.31 10.30
CA PHE A 82 6.30 -0.14 10.23
C PHE A 82 5.06 -0.59 11.03
N CYS A 83 4.14 -1.28 10.36
CA CYS A 83 2.89 -1.76 10.94
C CYS A 83 2.95 -3.30 10.98
N SER A 84 3.20 -3.86 12.17
CA SER A 84 3.36 -5.31 12.33
C SER A 84 2.03 -6.04 12.15
N ILE A 85 1.99 -6.97 11.19
CA ILE A 85 0.80 -7.81 10.94
C ILE A 85 0.72 -9.03 11.89
N ASP A 86 1.75 -9.25 12.71
CA ASP A 86 1.81 -10.39 13.64
C ASP A 86 0.92 -10.17 14.88
N ALA A 87 0.59 -8.91 15.18
CA ALA A 87 -0.31 -8.56 16.26
C ALA A 87 -1.76 -8.89 15.87
N ARG A 88 -2.29 -9.98 16.44
CA ARG A 88 -3.70 -10.36 16.29
C ARG A 88 -4.59 -9.20 16.72
N ASP A 89 -5.66 -8.99 15.97
CA ASP A 89 -6.65 -7.92 16.17
C ASP A 89 -6.16 -6.48 15.92
N SER A 90 -4.92 -6.29 15.43
CA SER A 90 -4.45 -4.98 14.97
C SER A 90 -5.15 -4.51 13.69
N THR A 91 -5.22 -3.20 13.50
CA THR A 91 -5.58 -2.58 12.21
C THR A 91 -4.55 -2.94 11.14
N CYS A 92 -3.27 -3.13 11.48
CA CYS A 92 -2.23 -3.63 10.55
C CYS A 92 -2.64 -4.98 9.93
N ALA A 93 -2.99 -5.96 10.77
CA ALA A 93 -3.40 -7.29 10.31
C ALA A 93 -4.69 -7.24 9.48
N ARG A 94 -5.68 -6.42 9.89
CA ARG A 94 -6.94 -6.24 9.14
C ARG A 94 -6.72 -5.56 7.79
N ALA A 95 -5.89 -4.52 7.73
CA ALA A 95 -5.52 -3.83 6.50
C ALA A 95 -4.84 -4.79 5.51
N PHE A 96 -3.87 -5.56 5.98
CA PHE A 96 -3.20 -6.56 5.14
C PHE A 96 -4.17 -7.65 4.65
N ALA A 97 -5.02 -8.19 5.52
CA ALA A 97 -6.03 -9.18 5.14
C ALA A 97 -7.02 -8.66 4.08
N SER A 98 -7.38 -7.36 4.16
CA SER A 98 -8.21 -6.70 3.15
C SER A 98 -7.53 -6.67 1.78
N LEU A 99 -6.23 -6.32 1.72
CA LEU A 99 -5.45 -6.33 0.48
C LEU A 99 -5.31 -7.74 -0.11
N VAL A 100 -5.11 -8.76 0.73
CA VAL A 100 -5.03 -10.17 0.30
C VAL A 100 -6.37 -10.65 -0.25
N THR A 101 -7.47 -10.34 0.42
CA THR A 101 -8.82 -10.72 -0.02
C THR A 101 -9.18 -10.04 -1.35
N ALA A 102 -8.73 -8.79 -1.53
CA ALA A 102 -8.86 -8.05 -2.79
C ALA A 102 -7.86 -8.52 -3.88
N ARG A 103 -6.99 -9.50 -3.59
CA ARG A 103 -5.94 -10.02 -4.49
C ARG A 103 -4.96 -8.94 -4.98
N ILE A 104 -4.74 -7.91 -4.17
CA ILE A 104 -3.79 -6.83 -4.45
C ILE A 104 -2.37 -7.29 -4.09
N THR A 105 -2.24 -8.03 -2.99
CA THR A 105 -0.97 -8.60 -2.53
C THR A 105 -1.17 -10.05 -2.10
N MET A 106 -0.08 -10.82 -2.10
CA MET A 106 -0.03 -12.18 -1.56
C MET A 106 1.08 -12.34 -0.51
N GLY A 107 1.78 -11.27 -0.15
CA GLY A 107 2.96 -11.36 0.72
C GLY A 107 3.41 -10.03 1.31
N VAL A 108 4.43 -10.13 2.16
CA VAL A 108 5.04 -8.99 2.84
C VAL A 108 6.49 -8.79 2.37
N PRO A 109 7.03 -7.55 2.40
CA PRO A 109 6.33 -6.32 2.79
C PRO A 109 5.33 -5.85 1.71
N THR A 110 4.26 -5.18 2.16
CA THR A 110 3.37 -4.40 1.29
C THR A 110 3.34 -2.97 1.82
N SER A 111 3.72 -2.01 1.00
CA SER A 111 3.81 -0.61 1.40
C SER A 111 2.67 0.20 0.79
N VAL A 112 2.08 1.08 1.58
CA VAL A 112 0.99 1.96 1.17
C VAL A 112 1.47 3.41 1.27
N VAL A 113 1.41 4.14 0.16
CA VAL A 113 1.74 5.57 0.12
C VAL A 113 0.48 6.37 0.42
N CYS A 114 0.52 7.13 1.50
CA CYS A 114 -0.62 7.87 2.05
C CYS A 114 -0.46 9.37 1.84
N ASP A 115 -1.58 10.05 1.62
CA ASP A 115 -1.67 11.51 1.56
C ASP A 115 -2.67 12.01 2.59
N ASN A 116 -2.17 12.62 3.66
CA ASN A 116 -3.03 13.13 4.73
C ASN A 116 -3.87 14.33 4.29
N SER A 117 -3.34 15.16 3.40
CA SER A 117 -4.00 16.40 2.94
C SER A 117 -5.23 16.09 2.10
N SER A 118 -5.12 15.13 1.18
CA SER A 118 -6.27 14.69 0.37
C SER A 118 -7.07 13.54 1.01
N ARG A 119 -6.54 12.91 2.06
CA ARG A 119 -7.09 11.68 2.68
C ARG A 119 -7.25 10.54 1.67
N ARG A 120 -6.21 10.28 0.88
CA ARG A 120 -6.22 9.25 -0.17
C ARG A 120 -4.97 8.39 -0.13
N VAL A 121 -5.14 7.14 -0.53
CA VAL A 121 -4.03 6.26 -0.90
C VAL A 121 -3.58 6.62 -2.31
N VAL A 122 -2.27 6.77 -2.51
CA VAL A 122 -1.70 7.25 -3.76
C VAL A 122 -1.00 6.15 -4.54
N ALA A 123 -0.36 5.22 -3.87
CA ALA A 123 0.26 4.06 -4.50
C ALA A 123 0.34 2.89 -3.52
N ILE A 124 0.45 1.68 -4.05
CA ILE A 124 0.78 0.48 -3.30
C ILE A 124 2.03 -0.13 -3.92
N VAL A 125 3.01 -0.51 -3.10
CA VAL A 125 4.26 -1.15 -3.55
C VAL A 125 4.38 -2.52 -2.92
N LEU A 126 4.57 -3.54 -3.75
CA LEU A 126 4.70 -4.94 -3.36
C LEU A 126 6.18 -5.32 -3.25
N GLY A 127 6.54 -5.96 -2.15
CA GLY A 127 7.89 -6.46 -1.91
C GLY A 127 8.88 -5.38 -1.44
N GLU A 128 10.14 -5.79 -1.32
CA GLU A 128 11.25 -4.91 -0.95
C GLU A 128 11.65 -4.04 -2.14
N TYR A 129 11.63 -2.71 -1.95
CA TYR A 129 12.03 -1.75 -2.98
C TYR A 129 13.08 -0.78 -2.41
N GLY A 130 14.33 -0.92 -2.85
CA GLY A 130 15.50 -0.21 -2.30
C GLY A 130 15.96 1.02 -3.09
N ASP A 131 15.12 1.62 -3.93
CA ASP A 131 15.48 2.79 -4.75
C ASP A 131 14.97 4.10 -4.13
N VAL A 132 15.89 4.95 -3.67
CA VAL A 132 15.58 6.26 -3.07
C VAL A 132 14.91 7.21 -4.06
N ALA A 133 15.39 7.25 -5.32
CA ALA A 133 14.82 8.10 -6.34
C ALA A 133 13.41 7.63 -6.69
N GLY A 134 13.23 6.32 -6.82
CA GLY A 134 11.92 5.68 -7.00
C GLY A 134 10.93 6.05 -5.90
N TRP A 135 11.31 5.92 -4.63
CA TRP A 135 10.44 6.32 -3.51
C TRP A 135 10.10 7.81 -3.50
N ARG A 136 11.07 8.69 -3.81
CA ARG A 136 10.79 10.13 -3.92
C ARG A 136 9.79 10.43 -5.02
N GLN A 137 9.87 9.75 -6.17
CA GLN A 137 8.88 9.90 -7.23
C GLN A 137 7.50 9.44 -6.76
N LEU A 138 7.40 8.28 -6.11
CA LEU A 138 6.13 7.76 -5.58
C LEU A 138 5.50 8.69 -4.55
N LEU A 139 6.29 9.29 -3.66
CA LEU A 139 5.84 10.25 -2.65
C LEU A 139 5.34 11.57 -3.26
N ASN A 140 5.79 11.91 -4.46
CA ASN A 140 5.37 13.11 -5.20
C ASN A 140 4.19 12.88 -6.16
N LEU A 141 3.64 11.65 -6.22
CA LEU A 141 2.47 11.38 -7.05
C LEU A 141 1.24 12.10 -6.52
N SER A 142 0.49 12.70 -7.45
CA SER A 142 -0.84 13.22 -7.16
C SER A 142 -1.83 12.07 -6.93
N PRO A 143 -2.77 12.19 -5.98
CA PRO A 143 -3.83 11.21 -5.80
C PRO A 143 -4.67 11.05 -7.07
N ALA A 144 -4.87 9.82 -7.53
CA ALA A 144 -5.60 9.51 -8.77
C ALA A 144 -6.81 8.61 -8.49
N GLN A 145 -7.83 8.62 -9.37
CA GLN A 145 -9.04 7.79 -9.20
C GLN A 145 -8.70 6.29 -9.10
N ARG A 146 -7.70 5.85 -9.89
CA ARG A 146 -7.15 4.49 -9.86
C ARG A 146 -5.78 4.55 -9.18
N ILE A 147 -5.60 3.73 -8.16
CA ILE A 147 -4.37 3.66 -7.38
C ILE A 147 -3.41 2.69 -8.07
N PRO A 148 -2.25 3.13 -8.57
CA PRO A 148 -1.27 2.22 -9.17
C PRO A 148 -0.67 1.28 -8.12
N VAL A 149 -0.50 0.02 -8.53
CA VAL A 149 0.21 -1.03 -7.77
C VAL A 149 1.53 -1.30 -8.45
N TYR A 150 2.62 -1.22 -7.70
CA TYR A 150 3.98 -1.38 -8.19
C TYR A 150 4.62 -2.66 -7.64
N THR A 151 5.50 -3.26 -8.45
CA THR A 151 6.54 -4.19 -7.99
C THR A 151 7.87 -3.63 -8.45
N GLY A 152 8.68 -3.11 -7.51
CA GLY A 152 9.83 -2.28 -7.86
C GLY A 152 9.40 -0.98 -8.57
N SER A 153 10.01 -0.68 -9.71
CA SER A 153 9.70 0.50 -10.54
C SER A 153 8.55 0.28 -11.54
N SER A 154 7.99 -0.93 -11.61
CA SER A 154 7.02 -1.32 -12.65
C SER A 154 5.60 -1.37 -12.10
N ILE A 155 4.65 -0.76 -12.81
CA ILE A 155 3.22 -0.89 -12.50
C ILE A 155 2.75 -2.29 -12.92
N VAL A 156 2.18 -3.03 -11.98
CA VAL A 156 1.63 -4.38 -12.20
C VAL A 156 0.10 -4.41 -12.20
N GLY A 157 -0.54 -3.30 -11.81
CA GLY A 157 -2.00 -3.21 -11.79
C GLY A 157 -2.50 -1.90 -11.20
N TYR A 158 -3.82 -1.83 -11.03
CA TYR A 158 -4.50 -0.70 -10.43
C TYR A 158 -5.60 -1.17 -9.49
N VAL A 159 -5.78 -0.44 -8.39
CA VAL A 159 -6.92 -0.59 -7.47
C VAL A 159 -7.88 0.56 -7.70
N GLU A 160 -9.16 0.25 -7.79
CA GLU A 160 -10.22 1.25 -7.81
C GLU A 160 -11.14 0.99 -6.62
N PRO A 161 -10.86 1.65 -5.46
CA PRO A 161 -11.73 1.54 -4.30
C PRO A 161 -13.12 2.07 -4.62
N ARG A 162 -14.15 1.39 -4.12
CA ARG A 162 -15.53 1.89 -4.18
C ARG A 162 -15.68 3.20 -3.41
N ASP A 163 -14.98 3.30 -2.29
CA ASP A 163 -14.89 4.50 -1.46
C ASP A 163 -13.42 4.76 -1.09
N HIS A 164 -12.87 5.85 -1.61
CA HIS A 164 -11.49 6.27 -1.33
C HIS A 164 -11.27 6.66 0.12
N THR A 165 -12.30 7.18 0.79
CA THR A 165 -12.24 7.64 2.18
C THR A 165 -12.13 6.46 3.12
N GLU A 166 -12.99 5.44 2.96
CA GLU A 166 -12.91 4.22 3.77
C GLU A 166 -11.61 3.46 3.51
N PHE A 167 -11.17 3.40 2.25
CA PHE A 167 -9.91 2.75 1.89
C PHE A 167 -8.69 3.45 2.52
N TYR A 168 -8.66 4.79 2.49
CA TYR A 168 -7.65 5.57 3.21
C TYR A 168 -7.74 5.37 4.71
N LYS A 169 -8.95 5.41 5.28
CA LYS A 169 -9.14 5.23 6.71
C LYS A 169 -8.55 3.91 7.17
N LEU A 170 -8.86 2.81 6.49
CA LEU A 170 -8.34 1.49 6.84
C LEU A 170 -6.83 1.37 6.63
N LEU A 171 -6.31 1.77 5.47
CA LEU A 171 -4.91 1.50 5.10
C LEU A 171 -3.90 2.52 5.63
N CYS A 172 -4.34 3.73 5.97
CA CYS A 172 -3.47 4.84 6.34
C CYS A 172 -3.76 5.39 7.73
N LEU A 173 -5.02 5.68 8.07
CA LEU A 173 -5.35 6.37 9.33
C LEU A 173 -5.39 5.42 10.53
N ASP A 174 -6.18 4.35 10.41
CA ASP A 174 -6.37 3.37 11.49
C ASP A 174 -5.09 2.54 11.69
N THR A 175 -4.33 2.27 10.62
CA THR A 175 -3.02 1.60 10.66
C THR A 175 -1.93 2.47 11.30
N LEU A 176 -1.94 3.78 11.08
CA LEU A 176 -0.97 4.71 11.67
C LEU A 176 -0.98 4.61 13.21
N GLN A 177 -2.17 4.60 13.81
CA GLN A 177 -2.30 4.50 15.27
C GLN A 177 -1.68 3.21 15.84
N ASP A 178 -1.87 2.08 15.16
CA ASP A 178 -1.25 0.82 15.59
C ASP A 178 0.24 0.76 15.25
N ALA A 179 0.68 1.35 14.14
CA ALA A 179 2.10 1.43 13.81
C ALA A 179 2.88 2.23 14.86
N GLU A 180 2.34 3.35 15.35
CA GLU A 180 2.94 4.14 16.44
C GLU A 180 2.96 3.40 17.79
N ARG A 181 1.99 2.49 18.00
CA ARG A 181 1.86 1.74 19.26
C ARG A 181 2.70 0.45 19.28
N LEU A 182 2.88 -0.18 18.12
CA LEU A 182 3.45 -1.53 17.98
C LEU A 182 4.85 -1.55 17.33
N GLY A 183 5.21 -0.50 16.59
CA GLY A 183 6.48 -0.36 15.87
C GLY A 183 7.59 0.26 16.72
#